data_AF-A0A7V3FM31-F1
#
_entry.id   AF-A0A7V3FM31-F1
#
_cell.length_a   1.000
_cell.length_b   1.000
_cell.length_c   1.000
_cell.angle_alpha   90.00
_cell.angle_beta   90.00
_cell.angle_gamma   90.00
#
_symmetry.space_group_name_H-M   'P 1'
#
loop_
_entity.id
_entity.type
_entity.pdbx_description
1 polymer ?
#
loop_
_entity_poly.entity_id
_entity_poly.type
_entity_poly.pdbx_seq_one_letter_code
_entity_poly.pdbx_strand_id
1 'polypeptide(L)'
;MSRVKILIFALVLAAIAAGFYLVPRKRPFESYTGRAAEAFQLKEFERSIELYLKALNLYPQHPRTAEVLLTIGDIYNFSLGNSEKAGKAYDMVTTRFPKTPQARKAFAHAAEMY
;
A
#
# COMPACT_ATOMS: atom_id res chain seq x y z
N MET A 1 -4.63 17.58 48.57
CA MET A 1 -5.16 17.41 47.20
C MET A 1 -6.57 16.83 47.30
N SER A 2 -7.61 17.44 46.72
CA SER A 2 -8.99 16.97 46.94
C SER A 2 -9.28 15.68 46.15
N ARG A 3 -10.07 14.76 46.72
CA ARG A 3 -10.47 13.48 46.11
C ARG A 3 -11.06 13.65 44.69
N VAL A 4 -11.72 14.79 44.45
CA VAL A 4 -12.30 15.19 43.17
C VAL A 4 -11.23 15.36 42.07
N LYS A 5 -10.06 15.94 42.39
CA LYS A 5 -8.98 16.12 41.40
C LYS A 5 -8.37 14.79 40.97
N ILE A 6 -8.30 13.82 41.88
CA ILE A 6 -7.78 12.47 41.59
C ILE A 6 -8.74 11.71 40.67
N LEU A 7 -10.05 11.79 40.92
CA LEU A 7 -11.09 11.19 40.07
C LEU A 7 -11.10 11.76 38.65
N ILE A 8 -10.98 13.08 38.51
CA ILE A 8 -10.89 13.74 37.19
C ILE A 8 -9.63 13.27 36.45
N PHE A 9 -8.49 13.21 37.12
CA PHE A 9 -7.24 12.76 36.50
C PHE A 9 -7.31 11.30 36.04
N ALA A 10 -7.91 10.42 36.85
CA ALA A 10 -8.12 9.02 36.49
C ALA A 10 -9.07 8.86 35.27
N LEU A 11 -10.13 9.66 35.20
CA LEU A 11 -11.05 9.66 34.04
C LEU A 11 -10.36 10.13 32.75
N VAL A 12 -9.50 11.15 32.82
CA VAL A 12 -8.74 11.64 31.66
C VAL A 12 -7.76 10.57 31.18
N LEU A 13 -7.05 9.91 32.09
CA LEU A 13 -6.15 8.80 31.74
C LEU A 13 -6.90 7.64 31.09
N ALA A 14 -8.06 7.26 31.63
CA ALA A 14 -8.90 6.21 31.07
C ALA A 14 -9.40 6.56 29.67
N ALA A 15 -9.77 7.81 29.41
CA ALA A 15 -10.21 8.26 28.09
C ALA A 15 -9.07 8.25 27.05
N ILE A 16 -7.85 8.64 27.45
CA ILE A 16 -6.67 8.56 26.58
C ILE A 16 -6.30 7.10 26.27
N ALA A 17 -6.32 6.23 27.29
CA ALA A 17 -6.06 4.81 27.12
C ALA A 17 -7.12 4.15 26.22
N ALA A 18 -8.40 4.47 26.40
CA ALA A 18 -9.49 4.02 25.54
C ALA A 18 -9.32 4.52 24.10
N GLY A 19 -8.94 5.79 23.90
CA GLY A 19 -8.63 6.33 22.59
C GLY A 19 -7.48 5.58 21.90
N PHE A 20 -6.44 5.20 22.64
CA PHE A 20 -5.33 4.41 22.09
C PHE A 20 -5.72 2.96 21.78
N TYR A 21 -6.65 2.38 22.56
CA TYR A 21 -7.09 0.99 22.39
C TYR A 21 -8.16 0.83 21.30
N LEU A 22 -8.97 1.86 21.07
CA LEU A 22 -10.09 1.83 20.13
C LEU A 22 -9.71 2.29 18.71
N VAL A 23 -8.57 2.95 18.52
CA VAL A 23 -8.10 3.31 17.17
C VAL A 23 -7.43 2.09 16.54
N PRO A 24 -7.97 1.51 15.45
CA PRO A 24 -7.31 0.43 14.75
C PRO A 24 -5.97 0.93 14.20
N ARG A 25 -4.87 0.47 14.80
CA ARG A 25 -3.51 0.77 14.33
C ARG A 25 -3.34 0.20 12.93
N LYS A 26 -3.38 1.07 11.92
CA LYS A 26 -3.01 0.70 10.54
C LYS A 26 -1.60 0.13 10.59
N ARG A 27 -1.41 -1.09 10.05
CA ARG A 27 -0.06 -1.67 9.95
C ARG A 27 0.77 -0.82 8.99
N PRO A 28 2.08 -0.61 9.25
CA PRO A 28 2.93 0.18 8.37
C PRO A 28 2.84 -0.26 6.91
N PHE A 29 3.10 0.66 5.98
CA PHE A 29 3.11 0.38 4.54
C PHE A 29 4.00 -0.84 4.22
N GLU A 30 5.18 -0.90 4.85
CA GLU A 30 6.18 -1.96 4.72
C GLU A 30 5.63 -3.33 5.12
N SER A 31 4.71 -3.37 6.09
CA SER A 31 4.09 -4.64 6.52
C SER A 31 3.22 -5.24 5.42
N TYR A 32 2.48 -4.40 4.68
CA TYR A 32 1.67 -4.87 3.57
C TYR A 32 2.54 -5.25 2.37
N THR A 33 3.50 -4.40 2.00
CA THR A 33 4.38 -4.67 0.85
C THR A 33 5.32 -5.86 1.09
N GLY A 34 5.79 -6.07 2.33
CA GLY A 34 6.62 -7.23 2.67
C GLY A 34 5.86 -8.54 2.53
N ARG A 35 4.62 -8.60 3.04
CA ARG A 35 3.74 -9.77 2.87
C ARG A 35 3.31 -9.96 1.41
N ALA A 36 3.15 -8.88 0.66
CA ALA A 36 2.86 -8.95 -0.77
C ALA A 36 4.04 -9.57 -1.54
N ALA A 37 5.26 -9.16 -1.22
CA ALA A 37 6.47 -9.75 -1.79
C ALA A 37 6.62 -11.23 -1.43
N GLU A 38 6.34 -11.60 -0.17
CA GLU A 38 6.31 -13.01 0.26
C GLU A 38 5.28 -13.83 -0.53
N ALA A 39 4.04 -13.33 -0.66
CA ALA A 39 3.00 -13.97 -1.46
C ALA A 39 3.42 -14.16 -2.92
N PHE A 40 4.12 -13.18 -3.50
CA PHE A 40 4.69 -13.31 -4.84
C PHE A 40 5.72 -14.44 -4.93
N GLN A 41 6.62 -14.57 -3.96
CA GLN A 41 7.59 -15.67 -3.93
C GLN A 41 6.91 -17.05 -3.84
N LEU A 42 5.77 -17.11 -3.15
CA LEU A 42 4.93 -18.31 -3.06
C LEU A 42 4.05 -18.54 -4.31
N LYS A 43 4.19 -17.71 -5.35
CA LYS A 43 3.37 -17.70 -6.58
C LYS A 43 1.88 -17.43 -6.32
N GLU A 44 1.53 -16.86 -5.18
CA GLU A 44 0.19 -16.40 -4.83
C GLU A 44 -0.04 -14.98 -5.40
N PHE A 45 -0.04 -14.85 -6.73
CA PHE A 45 0.02 -13.57 -7.42
C PHE A 45 -1.18 -12.66 -7.14
N GLU A 46 -2.39 -13.20 -7.12
CA GLU A 46 -3.61 -12.46 -6.80
C GLU A 46 -3.58 -11.91 -5.37
N ARG A 47 -3.11 -12.72 -4.42
CA ARG A 47 -2.95 -12.29 -3.02
C ARG A 47 -1.87 -11.24 -2.87
N SER A 48 -0.77 -11.37 -3.62
CA SER A 48 0.29 -10.36 -3.68
C SER A 48 -0.29 -9.01 -4.12
N ILE A 49 -1.05 -9.00 -5.21
CA ILE A 49 -1.71 -7.79 -5.71
C ILE A 49 -2.71 -7.24 -4.70
N GLU A 50 -3.53 -8.08 -4.05
CA GLU A 50 -4.48 -7.63 -3.01
C GLU A 50 -3.76 -6.89 -1.86
N LEU A 51 -2.63 -7.43 -1.40
CA LEU A 51 -1.84 -6.82 -0.33
C LEU A 51 -1.19 -5.51 -0.77
N TYR A 52 -0.68 -5.43 -2.00
CA TYR A 52 -0.15 -4.18 -2.56
C TYR A 52 -1.25 -3.12 -2.71
N LEU A 53 -2.41 -3.47 -3.25
CA LEU A 53 -3.55 -2.56 -3.36
C LEU A 53 -4.03 -2.08 -2.00
N LYS A 54 -4.03 -2.95 -0.99
CA LYS A 54 -4.33 -2.56 0.40
C LYS A 54 -3.32 -1.56 0.95
N ALA A 55 -2.03 -1.73 0.65
CA ALA A 55 -1.00 -0.76 1.01
C ALA A 55 -1.28 0.61 0.37
N LEU A 56 -1.57 0.63 -0.93
CA LEU A 56 -1.87 1.86 -1.67
C LEU A 56 -3.15 2.56 -1.20
N ASN A 57 -4.19 1.81 -0.84
CA ASN A 57 -5.44 2.37 -0.34
C ASN A 57 -5.26 3.00 1.06
N LEU A 58 -4.47 2.36 1.93
CA LEU A 58 -4.22 2.88 3.28
C LEU A 58 -3.22 4.04 3.31
N TYR A 59 -2.31 4.09 2.34
CA TYR A 59 -1.21 5.05 2.24
C TYR A 59 -1.09 5.65 0.82
N PRO A 60 -2.09 6.41 0.34
CA PRO A 60 -2.17 6.85 -1.06
C PRO A 60 -1.08 7.85 -1.49
N GLN A 61 -0.38 8.47 -0.53
CA GLN A 61 0.69 9.44 -0.77
C GLN A 61 2.07 8.90 -0.38
N HIS A 62 2.20 7.58 -0.21
CA HIS A 62 3.47 7.00 0.20
C HIS A 62 4.56 7.24 -0.87
N PRO A 63 5.81 7.54 -0.50
CA PRO A 63 6.89 7.79 -1.48
C PRO A 63 7.13 6.62 -2.44
N ARG A 64 6.79 5.39 -2.03
CA ARG A 64 6.91 4.16 -2.84
C ARG A 64 5.66 3.81 -3.66
N THR A 65 4.66 4.69 -3.76
CA THR A 65 3.43 4.40 -4.53
C THR A 65 3.72 4.06 -6.00
N ALA A 66 4.60 4.82 -6.66
CA ALA A 66 4.98 4.55 -8.05
C ALA A 66 5.64 3.16 -8.23
N GLU A 67 6.47 2.77 -7.27
CA GLU A 67 7.14 1.46 -7.26
C GLU A 67 6.13 0.33 -7.12
N VAL A 68 5.22 0.43 -6.16
CA VAL A 68 4.20 -0.61 -5.94
C VAL A 68 3.23 -0.72 -7.13
N LEU A 69 2.85 0.39 -7.76
CA LEU A 69 2.01 0.36 -8.96
C LEU A 69 2.71 -0.31 -10.15
N LEU A 70 4.01 -0.01 -10.35
CA LEU A 70 4.81 -0.70 -11.37
C LEU A 70 4.84 -2.21 -11.09
N THR A 71 5.12 -2.61 -9.85
CA THR A 71 5.12 -4.03 -9.44
C THR A 71 3.78 -4.71 -9.68
N ILE A 72 2.65 -4.06 -9.37
CA ILE A 72 1.32 -4.61 -9.68
C ILE A 72 1.17 -4.84 -11.19
N GLY A 73 1.60 -3.88 -12.01
CA GLY A 73 1.62 -4.01 -13.47
C GLY A 73 2.45 -5.21 -13.93
N ASP A 74 3.65 -5.36 -13.37
CA ASP A 74 4.57 -6.46 -13.70
C ASP A 74 3.98 -7.82 -13.32
N ILE A 75 3.32 -7.94 -12.17
CA ILE A 75 2.64 -9.18 -11.78
C ILE A 75 1.51 -9.49 -12.76
N TYR A 76 0.69 -8.50 -13.12
CA TYR A 76 -0.37 -8.70 -14.10
C TYR A 76 0.18 -9.14 -15.46
N ASN A 77 1.24 -8.50 -15.94
CA ASN A 77 1.81 -8.77 -17.26
C ASN A 77 2.51 -10.12 -17.31
N PHE A 78 3.50 -10.32 -16.44
CA PHE A 78 4.44 -11.44 -16.54
C PHE A 78 3.98 -12.70 -15.80
N SER A 79 3.19 -12.55 -14.72
CA SER A 79 2.77 -13.71 -13.91
C SER A 79 1.35 -14.17 -14.22
N LEU A 80 0.45 -13.24 -14.54
CA LEU A 80 -0.96 -13.53 -14.81
C LEU A 80 -1.35 -13.43 -16.29
N GLY A 81 -0.48 -12.91 -17.16
CA GLY A 81 -0.77 -12.73 -18.59
C GLY A 81 -1.94 -11.78 -18.86
N ASN A 82 -2.29 -10.91 -17.92
CA ASN A 82 -3.40 -9.98 -18.02
C ASN A 82 -2.90 -8.60 -18.48
N SER A 83 -2.64 -8.49 -19.78
CA SER A 83 -2.11 -7.28 -20.40
C SER A 83 -3.03 -6.06 -20.23
N GLU A 84 -4.35 -6.27 -20.17
CA GLU A 84 -5.30 -5.16 -19.96
C GLU A 84 -5.10 -4.51 -18.59
N LYS A 85 -5.02 -5.31 -17.51
CA LYS A 85 -4.80 -4.80 -16.16
C LYS A 85 -3.39 -4.26 -15.96
N ALA A 86 -2.39 -4.89 -16.59
CA ALA A 86 -1.03 -4.39 -16.58
C ALA A 86 -0.94 -2.99 -17.22
N GLY A 87 -1.54 -2.80 -18.40
CA GLY A 87 -1.58 -1.51 -19.09
C GLY A 87 -2.21 -0.41 -18.24
N LYS A 88 -3.32 -0.71 -17.54
CA LYS A 88 -3.95 0.24 -16.59
C LYS A 88 -3.00 0.63 -15.45
N ALA A 89 -2.27 -0.34 -14.88
CA ALA A 89 -1.32 -0.06 -13.82
C ALA A 89 -0.14 0.80 -14.31
N TYR A 90 0.41 0.48 -15.49
CA TYR A 90 1.48 1.26 -16.11
C TYR A 90 1.05 2.68 -16.46
N ASP A 91 -0.16 2.86 -17.02
CA ASP A 91 -0.73 4.17 -17.29
C ASP A 91 -0.89 5.02 -16.02
N MET A 92 -1.30 4.41 -14.91
CA MET A 92 -1.34 5.10 -13.63
C MET A 92 0.06 5.58 -13.18
N VAL A 93 1.12 4.80 -13.41
CA VAL A 93 2.48 5.20 -13.07
C VAL A 93 2.94 6.36 -13.94
N THR A 94 2.75 6.27 -15.26
CA THR A 94 3.22 7.28 -16.22
C THR A 94 2.47 8.60 -16.08
N THR A 95 1.16 8.54 -15.83
CA THR A 95 0.31 9.73 -15.67
C THR A 95 0.52 10.41 -14.32
N ARG A 96 0.61 9.64 -13.22
CA ARG A 96 0.70 10.23 -11.86
C ARG A 96 2.12 10.49 -11.39
N PHE A 97 3.10 9.77 -11.92
CA PHE A 97 4.50 9.85 -11.48
C PHE A 97 5.48 10.03 -12.66
N PRO A 98 5.21 10.95 -13.61
CA PRO A 98 5.90 11.01 -14.91
C PRO A 98 7.42 11.22 -14.83
N LYS A 99 7.90 11.84 -13.75
CA LYS A 99 9.33 12.16 -13.56
C LYS A 99 10.10 11.07 -12.81
N THR A 100 9.47 9.94 -12.49
CA THR A 100 10.10 8.87 -11.70
C THR A 100 10.78 7.84 -12.60
N PRO A 101 11.83 7.14 -12.12
CA PRO A 101 12.40 5.99 -12.81
C PRO A 101 11.35 4.92 -13.15
N GLN A 102 10.32 4.77 -12.31
CA GLN A 102 9.22 3.84 -12.47
C GLN A 102 8.37 4.18 -13.70
N ALA A 103 8.10 5.47 -13.96
CA ALA A 103 7.39 5.87 -15.18
C ALA A 103 8.16 5.51 -16.45
N ARG A 104 9.49 5.68 -16.46
CA ARG A 104 10.31 5.25 -17.61
C ARG A 104 10.22 3.74 -17.84
N LYS A 105 10.25 2.95 -16.77
CA LYS A 105 10.07 1.48 -16.86
C LYS A 105 8.67 1.10 -17.31
N ALA A 106 7.64 1.75 -16.76
CA ALA A 106 6.25 1.53 -17.13
C ALA A 106 6.01 1.85 -18.62
N PHE A 107 6.60 2.92 -19.15
CA PHE A 107 6.57 3.21 -20.59
C PHE A 107 7.22 2.11 -21.42
N ALA A 108 8.39 1.60 -21.00
CA ALA A 108 9.05 0.51 -21.70
C ALA A 108 8.20 -0.76 -21.72
N HIS A 109 7.68 -1.18 -20.56
CA HIS A 109 6.82 -2.36 -20.47
C HIS A 109 5.52 -2.18 -21.25
N ALA A 110 4.88 -1.01 -21.19
CA ALA A 110 3.68 -0.74 -21.98
C ALA A 110 3.96 -0.76 -23.50
N ALA A 111 5.12 -0.29 -23.94
CA ALA A 111 5.51 -0.33 -25.35
C ALA A 111 5.76 -1.76 -25.84
N GLU A 112 6.27 -2.66 -24.99
CA GLU A 112 6.49 -4.09 -25.31
C GLU A 112 5.18 -4.88 -25.46
N MET A 113 4.04 -4.32 -25.04
CA MET A 113 2.74 -4.99 -25.06
C MET A 113 1.96 -4.77 -26.37
N TYR A 114 2.44 -3.90 -27.26
CA TYR A 114 1.86 -3.59 -28.57
C TYR A 114 2.76 -4.06 -29.70
#